data_AF-A0A8S0V2A9-F1
#
_entry.id   AF-A0A8S0V2A9-F1
#
_cell.length_a   1.000
_cell.length_b   1.000
_cell.length_c   1.000
_cell.angle_alpha   90.00
_cell.angle_beta   90.00
_cell.angle_gamma   90.00
#
_symmetry.space_group_name_H-M   'P 1'
#
loop_
_entity.id
_entity.type
_entity.pdbx_description
1 polymer ?
#
loop_
_entity_poly.entity_id
_entity_poly.type
_entity_poly.pdbx_seq_one_letter_code
_entity_poly.pdbx_strand_id
1 'polypeptide(L)'
;MFGDGKLCACKPISEADLASFIADCVLNKDRINQILPIGEPGAALTPQEQVLDFLVKIIPSLEDAAEFGKIGRYYAAESMLVRDQDTGEYDAERTPSYGKDTLEELFNTVLKEGMDGQELGEQSIFLIYR
;
A
#
# COMPACT_ATOMS: atom_id res chain seq x y z
N MET A 1 -17.34 -1.06 15.24
CA MET A 1 -17.83 -1.72 14.02
C MET A 1 -16.83 -1.51 12.88
N PHE A 2 -15.60 -1.94 13.15
CA PHE A 2 -14.64 -2.40 12.17
C PHE A 2 -14.53 -3.91 12.47
N GLY A 3 -14.09 -4.75 11.54
CA GLY A 3 -13.65 -6.10 11.92
C GLY A 3 -12.59 -6.00 13.02
N ASP A 4 -12.09 -7.12 13.51
CA ASP A 4 -11.00 -7.19 14.50
C ASP A 4 -9.65 -6.55 14.04
N GLY A 5 -9.64 -5.80 12.93
CA GLY A 5 -8.47 -5.18 12.33
C GLY A 5 -7.64 -6.12 11.48
N LYS A 6 -7.96 -7.42 11.46
CA LYS A 6 -7.16 -8.46 10.81
C LYS A 6 -7.63 -8.82 9.39
N LEU A 7 -8.84 -8.42 9.03
CA LEU A 7 -9.46 -8.75 7.74
C LEU A 7 -8.97 -7.89 6.57
N CYS A 8 -8.22 -6.81 6.83
CA CYS A 8 -7.89 -5.80 5.81
C CYS A 8 -6.38 -5.72 5.61
N ALA A 9 -5.82 -6.79 5.08
CA ALA A 9 -4.39 -6.86 4.82
C ALA A 9 -4.05 -6.42 3.39
N CYS A 10 -2.84 -5.91 3.20
CA CYS A 10 -2.25 -5.78 1.87
C CYS A 10 -0.74 -6.00 1.92
N LYS A 11 -0.13 -6.19 0.74
CA LYS A 11 1.31 -6.11 0.55
C LYS A 11 1.59 -4.73 -0.03
N PRO A 12 2.07 -3.74 0.77
CA PRO A 12 2.39 -2.42 0.24
C PRO A 12 3.47 -2.52 -0.83
N ILE A 13 3.68 -1.52 -1.67
CA ILE A 13 4.72 -1.55 -2.70
C ILE A 13 5.40 -0.20 -2.78
N SER A 14 6.73 -0.18 -2.89
CA SER A 14 7.48 1.06 -3.01
C SER A 14 7.16 1.75 -4.34
N GLU A 15 7.29 3.09 -4.39
CA GLU A 15 7.07 3.84 -5.63
C GLU A 15 8.04 3.39 -6.74
N ALA A 16 9.31 3.15 -6.39
CA ALA A 16 10.32 2.72 -7.34
C ALA A 16 10.02 1.33 -7.93
N ASP A 17 9.60 0.39 -7.10
CA ASP A 17 9.22 -0.96 -7.55
C ASP A 17 7.92 -0.93 -8.36
N LEU A 18 6.94 -0.11 -7.97
CA LEU A 18 5.71 0.09 -8.74
C LEU A 18 5.99 0.71 -10.12
N ALA A 19 6.83 1.74 -10.19
CA ALA A 19 7.21 2.36 -11.46
C ALA A 19 7.93 1.37 -12.39
N SER A 20 8.83 0.57 -11.83
CA SER A 20 9.53 -0.49 -12.56
C SER A 20 8.57 -1.55 -13.08
N PHE A 21 7.59 -1.97 -12.26
CA PHE A 21 6.56 -2.91 -12.68
C PHE A 21 5.72 -2.38 -13.84
N ILE A 22 5.31 -1.10 -13.79
CA ILE A 22 4.55 -0.45 -14.86
C ILE A 22 5.37 -0.42 -16.16
N ALA A 23 6.66 -0.05 -16.08
CA ALA A 23 7.56 -0.04 -17.23
C ALA A 23 7.69 -1.44 -17.86
N ASP A 24 7.84 -2.48 -17.05
CA ASP A 24 7.89 -3.87 -17.51
C ASP A 24 6.58 -4.32 -18.17
N CYS A 25 5.43 -3.85 -17.67
CA CYS A 25 4.12 -4.14 -18.26
C CYS A 25 3.99 -3.58 -19.68
N VAL A 26 4.56 -2.41 -19.96
CA VAL A 26 4.54 -1.81 -21.31
C VAL A 26 5.29 -2.68 -22.31
N LEU A 27 6.34 -3.38 -21.87
CA LEU A 27 7.19 -4.21 -22.73
C LEU A 27 6.69 -5.64 -22.90
N ASN A 28 5.78 -6.10 -22.03
CA ASN A 28 5.30 -7.48 -22.04
C ASN A 28 3.87 -7.59 -22.60
N LYS A 29 3.76 -8.17 -23.81
CA LYS A 29 2.45 -8.36 -24.48
C LYS A 29 1.48 -9.25 -23.70
N ASP A 30 1.98 -10.16 -22.88
CA ASP A 30 1.14 -11.07 -22.08
C ASP A 30 0.44 -10.34 -20.94
N ARG A 31 0.85 -9.10 -20.63
CA ARG A 31 0.26 -8.28 -19.57
C ARG A 31 -0.79 -7.27 -20.09
N ILE A 32 -0.97 -7.19 -21.41
CA ILE A 32 -1.91 -6.26 -22.02
C ILE A 32 -3.36 -6.66 -21.70
N ASN A 33 -4.18 -5.68 -21.31
CA ASN A 33 -5.60 -5.85 -20.97
C ASN A 33 -5.86 -6.85 -19.82
N GLN A 34 -4.96 -6.91 -18.84
CA GLN A 34 -5.11 -7.76 -17.66
C GLN A 34 -5.23 -6.95 -16.37
N ILE A 35 -5.88 -7.55 -15.37
CA ILE A 35 -5.84 -7.09 -13.98
C ILE A 35 -4.70 -7.87 -13.30
N LEU A 36 -3.69 -7.15 -12.82
CA LEU A 36 -2.48 -7.75 -12.25
C LEU A 36 -2.37 -7.39 -10.76
N PRO A 37 -2.72 -8.31 -9.84
CA PRO A 37 -2.48 -8.10 -8.42
C PRO A 37 -0.96 -8.13 -8.15
N ILE A 38 -0.48 -7.17 -7.38
CA ILE A 38 0.93 -7.02 -7.02
C ILE A 38 1.08 -6.44 -5.61
N GLY A 39 2.23 -6.69 -4.99
CA GLY A 39 2.70 -6.00 -3.79
C GLY A 39 4.20 -6.21 -3.59
N GLU A 40 4.73 -5.77 -2.45
CA GLU A 40 6.14 -5.96 -2.10
C GLU A 40 6.47 -7.43 -1.79
N PRO A 41 7.74 -7.80 -1.88
CA PRO A 41 8.27 -9.03 -1.29
C PRO A 41 8.24 -8.93 0.25
N GLY A 42 7.13 -9.30 0.86
CA GLY A 42 6.99 -9.26 2.32
C GLY A 42 5.73 -9.97 2.80
N ALA A 43 5.55 -10.03 4.11
CA ALA A 43 4.30 -10.48 4.70
C ALA A 43 3.19 -9.48 4.36
N ALA A 44 1.94 -9.96 4.23
CA ALA A 44 0.81 -9.04 4.19
C ALA A 44 0.65 -8.36 5.55
N LEU A 45 0.40 -7.06 5.52
CA LEU A 45 0.31 -6.22 6.70
C LEU A 45 -1.12 -5.73 6.86
N THR A 46 -1.60 -5.67 8.10
CA THR A 46 -2.90 -5.09 8.48
C THR A 46 -2.80 -3.58 8.67
N PRO A 47 -3.90 -2.83 8.79
CA PRO A 47 -3.84 -1.38 8.96
C PRO A 47 -3.20 -0.98 10.31
N GLN A 48 -3.26 -1.86 11.30
CA GLN A 48 -2.58 -1.68 12.59
C GLN A 48 -1.05 -1.81 12.44
N GLU A 49 -0.59 -2.73 11.59
CA GLU A 49 0.83 -2.97 11.33
C GLU A 49 1.43 -1.94 10.35
N GLN A 50 0.63 -1.44 9.39
CA GLN A 50 1.02 -0.43 8.40
C GLN A 50 1.06 1.01 8.92
N VAL A 51 1.21 1.24 10.22
CA VAL A 51 1.49 2.60 10.73
C VAL A 51 0.29 3.54 10.87
N LEU A 52 -0.90 3.02 11.22
CA LEU A 52 -1.92 3.90 11.84
C LEU A 52 -1.38 4.61 13.11
N ASP A 53 -0.58 3.90 13.91
CA ASP A 53 -0.03 4.42 15.18
C ASP A 53 1.08 5.48 15.02
N PHE A 54 1.83 5.45 13.91
CA PHE A 54 2.90 6.43 13.66
C PHE A 54 2.36 7.67 12.92
N LEU A 55 1.37 7.50 12.04
CA LEU A 55 0.64 8.62 11.41
C LEU A 55 -0.14 9.46 12.44
N VAL A 56 -0.80 8.83 13.41
CA VAL A 56 -1.55 9.54 14.47
C VAL A 56 -0.63 10.38 15.38
N LYS A 57 0.63 9.98 15.56
CA LYS A 57 1.59 10.74 16.40
C LYS A 57 2.21 11.94 15.70
N ILE A 58 2.23 11.95 14.36
CA ILE A 58 2.95 12.96 13.56
C ILE A 58 2.02 14.03 12.98
N ILE A 59 0.70 13.78 12.91
CA ILE A 59 -0.30 14.74 12.41
C ILE A 59 -1.12 15.30 13.59
N PRO A 60 -0.67 16.39 14.24
CA PRO A 60 -1.36 16.99 15.40
C PRO A 60 -2.67 17.74 15.05
N SER A 61 -3.00 17.90 13.76
CA SER A 61 -4.25 18.53 13.32
C SER A 61 -5.26 17.46 12.94
N LEU A 62 -5.99 17.00 13.94
CA LEU A 62 -7.06 16.02 13.86
C LEU A 62 -8.43 16.71 13.70
N GLU A 63 -8.50 17.87 13.02
CA GLU A 63 -9.71 18.71 13.03
C GLU A 63 -10.89 18.04 12.32
N ASP A 64 -10.64 17.14 11.37
CA ASP A 64 -11.68 16.29 10.78
C ASP A 64 -11.37 14.80 10.95
N ALA A 65 -11.17 14.37 12.20
CA ALA A 65 -11.11 12.96 12.59
C ALA A 65 -12.28 12.11 12.03
N ALA A 66 -13.45 12.74 11.79
CA ALA A 66 -14.61 12.10 11.19
C ALA A 66 -14.46 11.88 9.68
N GLU A 67 -13.83 12.80 8.95
CA GLU A 67 -13.50 12.62 7.54
C GLU A 67 -12.37 11.60 7.40
N PHE A 68 -11.31 11.74 8.20
CA PHE A 68 -10.23 10.75 8.31
C PHE A 68 -10.78 9.35 8.64
N GLY A 69 -11.74 9.25 9.55
CA GLY A 69 -12.43 8.00 9.88
C GLY A 69 -13.25 7.40 8.74
N LYS A 70 -13.71 8.20 7.77
CA LYS A 70 -14.39 7.72 6.55
C LYS A 70 -13.39 7.20 5.51
N ILE A 71 -12.29 7.92 5.28
CA ILE A 71 -11.24 7.47 4.34
C ILE A 71 -10.51 6.25 4.92
N GLY A 72 -10.17 6.29 6.21
CA GLY A 72 -9.62 5.16 6.94
C GLY A 72 -10.56 3.95 6.97
N ARG A 73 -11.89 4.15 6.98
CA ARG A 73 -12.86 3.06 6.79
C ARG A 73 -12.74 2.40 5.43
N TYR A 74 -12.48 3.17 4.38
CA TYR A 74 -12.38 2.64 3.02
C TYR A 74 -11.17 1.70 2.87
N TYR A 75 -10.05 2.02 3.52
CA TYR A 75 -8.86 1.17 3.58
C TYR A 75 -8.95 0.03 4.60
N ALA A 76 -9.93 0.05 5.51
CA ALA A 76 -10.07 -0.92 6.60
C ALA A 76 -11.32 -1.81 6.50
N ALA A 77 -11.96 -1.87 5.34
CA ALA A 77 -13.17 -2.69 5.12
C ALA A 77 -12.92 -3.94 4.28
N GLU A 78 -11.99 -3.90 3.31
CA GLU A 78 -11.69 -5.04 2.43
C GLU A 78 -10.18 -5.25 2.28
N SER A 79 -9.77 -6.52 2.15
CA SER A 79 -8.39 -6.90 1.88
C SER A 79 -8.03 -6.62 0.42
N MET A 80 -6.80 -6.20 0.17
CA MET A 80 -6.27 -5.98 -1.19
C MET A 80 -5.46 -7.18 -1.70
N LEU A 81 -5.47 -8.29 -0.96
CA LEU A 81 -4.85 -9.54 -1.39
C LEU A 81 -5.69 -10.25 -2.45
N VAL A 82 -5.04 -11.16 -3.17
CA VAL A 82 -5.74 -12.07 -4.10
C VAL A 82 -6.73 -12.91 -3.31
N ARG A 83 -7.97 -12.94 -3.81
CA ARG A 83 -9.00 -13.83 -3.28
C ARG A 83 -8.86 -15.21 -3.93
N ASP A 84 -8.67 -16.21 -3.10
CA ASP A 84 -8.66 -17.61 -3.47
C ASP A 84 -10.05 -18.02 -3.98
N GLN A 85 -10.11 -18.65 -5.16
CA GLN A 85 -11.39 -19.03 -5.79
C GLN A 85 -12.00 -20.30 -5.19
N ASP A 86 -11.19 -21.16 -4.58
CA ASP A 86 -11.59 -22.44 -4.01
C ASP A 86 -12.13 -22.26 -2.59
N THR A 87 -11.43 -21.45 -1.78
CA THR A 87 -11.81 -21.18 -0.38
C THR A 87 -12.67 -19.92 -0.23
N GLY A 88 -12.57 -18.99 -1.18
CA GLY A 88 -13.23 -17.69 -1.09
C GLY A 88 -12.57 -16.71 -0.12
N GLU A 89 -11.43 -17.07 0.47
CA GLU A 89 -10.67 -16.28 1.43
C GLU A 89 -9.55 -15.47 0.74
N TYR A 90 -9.02 -14.46 1.42
CA TYR A 90 -7.91 -13.66 0.92
C TYR A 90 -6.57 -14.32 1.27
N ASP A 91 -5.65 -14.40 0.30
CA ASP A 91 -4.41 -15.16 0.41
C ASP A 91 -3.16 -14.32 0.06
N ALA A 92 -2.26 -14.18 1.04
CA ALA A 92 -1.02 -13.41 0.91
C ALA A 92 0.05 -14.12 0.06
N GLU A 93 0.08 -15.45 0.09
CA GLU A 93 1.03 -16.29 -0.66
C GLU A 93 0.65 -16.35 -2.14
N ARG A 94 -0.66 -16.35 -2.45
CA ARG A 94 -1.16 -16.27 -3.82
C ARG A 94 -1.10 -14.86 -4.40
N THR A 95 -0.83 -13.84 -3.58
CA THR A 95 -0.65 -12.45 -4.04
C THR A 95 0.77 -12.26 -4.57
N PRO A 96 0.95 -12.05 -5.89
CA PRO A 96 2.28 -11.90 -6.48
C PRO A 96 3.04 -10.72 -5.88
N SER A 97 4.36 -10.90 -5.71
CA SER A 97 5.26 -9.86 -5.27
C SER A 97 6.17 -9.39 -6.41
N TYR A 98 6.54 -8.11 -6.40
CA TYR A 98 7.46 -7.53 -7.37
C TYR A 98 8.48 -6.62 -6.67
N GLY A 99 9.70 -6.59 -7.22
CA GLY A 99 10.77 -5.75 -6.70
C GLY A 99 11.51 -6.40 -5.55
N LYS A 100 12.11 -5.56 -4.71
CA LYS A 100 12.97 -5.99 -3.59
C LYS A 100 12.77 -5.17 -2.32
N ASP A 101 12.15 -4.00 -2.45
CA ASP A 101 11.98 -3.09 -1.33
C ASP A 101 10.87 -3.62 -0.41
N THR A 102 11.01 -3.36 0.89
CA THR A 102 10.00 -3.71 1.88
C THR A 102 9.66 -2.53 2.77
N LEU A 103 8.43 -2.48 3.27
CA LEU A 103 7.99 -1.45 4.21
C LEU A 103 8.80 -1.46 5.51
N GLU A 104 9.22 -2.63 5.97
CA GLU A 104 10.09 -2.76 7.15
C GLU A 104 11.44 -2.06 6.93
N GLU A 105 12.07 -2.30 5.78
CA GLU A 105 13.34 -1.65 5.42
C GLU A 105 13.17 -0.14 5.24
N LEU A 106 12.04 0.30 4.67
CA LEU A 106 11.70 1.72 4.58
C LEU A 106 11.65 2.35 5.97
N PHE A 107 10.91 1.77 6.93
CA PHE A 107 10.84 2.32 8.29
C PHE A 107 12.20 2.33 8.97
N ASN A 108 12.98 1.26 8.84
CA ASN A 108 14.32 1.19 9.39
C ASN A 108 15.24 2.28 8.82
N THR A 109 15.06 2.63 7.55
CA THR A 109 15.82 3.71 6.89
C THR A 109 15.35 5.07 7.39
N VAL A 110 14.05 5.33 7.42
CA VAL A 110 13.46 6.59 7.91
C VAL A 110 13.85 6.87 9.37
N LEU A 111 13.88 5.85 10.23
CA LEU A 111 14.29 6.00 11.62
C LEU A 111 15.77 6.35 11.78
N LYS A 112 16.63 5.97 10.83
CA LYS A 112 18.09 6.22 10.88
C LYS A 112 18.48 7.51 10.19
N GLU A 113 17.87 7.78 9.04
CA GLU A 113 18.34 8.77 8.06
C GLU A 113 17.35 9.93 7.89
N GLY A 114 16.12 9.82 8.42
CA GLY A 114 15.05 10.78 8.17
C GLY A 114 14.29 10.48 6.88
N MET A 115 13.39 11.38 6.48
CA MET A 115 12.51 11.19 5.31
C MET A 115 13.05 11.83 4.02
N ASP A 116 14.33 12.23 3.99
CA ASP A 116 14.92 12.90 2.84
C ASP A 116 14.84 12.01 1.59
N GLY A 117 14.25 12.52 0.52
CA GLY A 117 14.01 11.77 -0.73
C GLY A 117 12.68 11.01 -0.82
N GLN A 118 11.87 10.99 0.24
CA GLN A 118 10.46 10.54 0.23
C GLN A 118 9.50 11.73 0.06
N GLU A 119 9.87 12.70 -0.79
CA GLU A 119 8.97 13.81 -1.12
C GLU A 119 7.96 13.37 -2.18
N LEU A 120 6.71 13.83 -2.06
CA LEU A 120 5.76 13.86 -3.17
C LEU A 120 6.35 14.76 -4.25
N GLY A 121 7.17 14.21 -5.15
CA GLY A 121 7.88 14.97 -6.18
C GLY A 121 6.95 15.59 -7.24
N GLU A 122 7.32 15.45 -8.52
CA GLU A 122 6.51 15.95 -9.65
C GLU A 122 5.11 15.31 -9.79
N GLN A 123 4.74 14.36 -8.92
CA GLN A 123 3.39 13.77 -8.86
C GLN A 123 2.29 14.79 -8.49
N SER A 124 2.67 15.98 -8.00
CA SER A 124 1.76 17.12 -7.86
C SER A 124 1.22 17.65 -9.19
N ILE A 125 1.86 17.36 -10.34
CA ILE A 125 1.43 17.86 -11.67
C ILE A 125 0.02 17.39 -12.05
N PHE A 126 -0.41 16.21 -11.60
CA PHE A 126 -1.79 15.73 -11.81
C PHE A 126 -2.85 16.47 -10.97
N LEU A 127 -2.43 17.28 -9.99
CA LEU A 127 -3.32 18.12 -9.19
C LEU A 127 -3.46 19.55 -9.75
N ILE A 128 -2.65 19.95 -10.75
CA ILE A 128 -2.62 21.32 -11.32
C ILE A 128 -3.47 21.44 -12.61
N TYR A 129 -3.88 20.33 -13.22
CA TYR A 129 -4.89 20.34 -14.28
C TYR A 129 -6.28 20.08 -13.69
N ARG A 130 -6.83 21.09 -13.04
CA ARG A 130 -8.25 21.16 -12.68
C ARG A 130 -8.87 22.45 -13.18
#